data_AF-A0AB34JW75-F1
#
_entry.id   AF-A0AB34JW75-F1
#
_cell.length_a   1.000
_cell.length_b   1.000
_cell.length_c   1.000
_cell.angle_alpha   90.00
_cell.angle_beta   90.00
_cell.angle_gamma   90.00
#
_symmetry.space_group_name_H-M   'P 1'
#
loop_
_entity.id
_entity.type
_entity.pdbx_description
1 polymer ?
#
loop_
_entity_poly.entity_id
_entity_poly.type
_entity_poly.pdbx_seq_one_letter_code
_entity_poly.pdbx_strand_id
1 'polypeptide(L)'
;MRASEHRDRHFLGIHAGDAEPLEDRDVYGTFRQLVWRGELEYLFKQLSTAKAAFLDALPCADLPRRPGLNPVSWTVGHVAFTFDSLVADTLCLDKPGGFANGVSRVDAWKLYDSMRIGGDERWKMHERGMLPDVHEYLDAVHQQAETVLRECVNPDGRCPPVQSYLILYAIIHELWHTEDCVHTRNANQLPPPPSMLVLPASLATGEKRSPMTQLRPPTTDVTIPGGTFYLGAIQPKADRSTSPGGERAPPAKLVFDCEKWEHPVKLNQFRISQCCVTNAEFAVFVNAGGYEKFEYWSHEGARWLRSAGAQCPWLWRRDEDGSWLIRWFDKEVPLPPYQPVSHVHFWEAEAYCAWAHRRLPTEAEWEAACCGAPWPDGSLAPHKARSFPWGDEPPSDATANCGLRRASLLDVDDLPAGDSCWGVRQMIGNVWEWTATTFYPFPGYVMDFPYREQSAPWFGFTKVARGGCFATPDLILRGDYRSFYHPNERPELAVGFRTCGEYPILAAIRTGSALAQYVHVNLIWKMDHLILSFAAVD
;
A
#
# COMPACT_ATOMS: atom_id res chain seq x y z
N MET A 1 -27.25 22.53 -13.73
CA MET A 1 -26.08 22.98 -14.51
C MET A 1 -25.23 24.01 -13.77
N ARG A 2 -25.73 25.12 -13.20
CA ARG A 2 -24.86 26.13 -12.54
C ARG A 2 -24.46 25.89 -11.06
N ALA A 3 -25.05 24.91 -10.37
CA ALA A 3 -24.83 24.74 -8.92
C ALA A 3 -23.64 23.85 -8.54
N SER A 4 -23.19 22.95 -9.43
CA SER A 4 -22.00 22.12 -9.20
C SER A 4 -20.70 22.85 -9.57
N GLU A 5 -20.69 23.62 -10.67
CA GLU A 5 -19.55 24.45 -11.07
C GLU A 5 -19.16 25.52 -10.02
N HIS A 6 -20.12 26.00 -9.24
CA HIS A 6 -19.88 27.02 -8.22
C HIS A 6 -19.37 26.48 -6.87
N ARG A 7 -19.60 25.20 -6.56
CA ARG A 7 -19.16 24.62 -5.26
C ARG A 7 -17.66 24.35 -5.23
N ASP A 8 -17.09 23.88 -6.33
CA ASP A 8 -15.65 23.55 -6.38
C ASP A 8 -14.75 24.78 -6.48
N ARG A 9 -15.20 25.84 -7.16
CA ARG A 9 -14.43 27.09 -7.32
C ARG A 9 -14.26 27.85 -6.01
N HIS A 10 -15.31 27.97 -5.19
CA HIS A 10 -15.25 28.71 -3.93
C HIS A 10 -14.31 28.08 -2.87
N PHE A 11 -14.17 26.75 -2.88
CA PHE A 11 -13.28 26.03 -1.96
C PHE A 11 -11.80 26.10 -2.38
N LEU A 12 -11.53 26.30 -3.68
CA LEU A 12 -10.19 26.52 -4.24
C LEU A 12 -9.70 27.97 -4.10
N GLY A 13 -10.47 28.83 -3.42
CA GLY A 13 -10.26 30.28 -3.43
C GLY A 13 -10.36 30.86 -4.84
N ILE A 14 -11.10 30.22 -5.75
CA ILE A 14 -11.39 30.72 -7.11
C ILE A 14 -12.71 31.50 -7.04
N HIS A 15 -12.62 32.82 -6.96
CA HIS A 15 -13.79 33.69 -6.96
C HIS A 15 -14.21 34.05 -8.38
N ALA A 16 -15.51 34.36 -8.57
CA ALA A 16 -15.99 34.89 -9.85
C ALA A 16 -15.29 36.25 -10.12
N GLY A 17 -14.30 36.25 -11.00
CA GLY A 17 -13.44 37.41 -11.28
C GLY A 17 -11.93 37.12 -11.25
N ASP A 18 -11.50 35.95 -10.78
CA ASP A 18 -10.10 35.56 -10.82
C ASP A 18 -9.64 35.31 -12.27
N ALA A 19 -8.61 36.06 -12.69
CA ALA A 19 -8.10 36.04 -14.06
C ALA A 19 -7.16 34.87 -14.37
N GLU A 20 -6.69 34.13 -13.36
CA GLU A 20 -5.78 33.01 -13.55
C GLU A 20 -6.54 31.70 -13.87
N PRO A 21 -6.23 31.05 -15.02
CA PRO A 21 -6.69 29.71 -15.35
C PRO A 21 -6.41 28.68 -14.24
N LEU A 22 -7.22 27.59 -14.18
CA LEU A 22 -6.93 26.42 -13.31
C LEU A 22 -5.55 25.81 -13.59
N GLU A 23 -5.09 25.92 -14.83
CA GLU A 23 -3.75 25.55 -15.31
C GLU A 23 -2.64 26.35 -14.62
N ASP A 24 -2.98 27.51 -14.04
CA ASP A 24 -2.05 28.42 -13.38
C ASP A 24 -1.96 28.29 -11.85
N ARG A 25 -2.76 27.41 -11.25
CA ARG A 25 -2.72 27.11 -9.80
C ARG A 25 -2.04 25.76 -9.54
N ASP A 26 -1.18 25.68 -8.53
CA ASP A 26 -0.48 24.45 -8.11
C ASP A 26 -1.39 23.48 -7.31
N VAL A 27 -2.68 23.42 -7.65
CA VAL A 27 -3.71 22.65 -6.91
C VAL A 27 -3.66 21.15 -7.19
N TYR A 28 -2.95 20.73 -8.24
CA TYR A 28 -2.62 19.32 -8.54
C TYR A 28 -1.29 18.89 -7.88
N GLY A 29 -0.70 19.76 -7.06
CA GLY A 29 0.67 19.66 -6.57
C GLY A 29 1.72 19.89 -7.67
N THR A 30 3.01 19.77 -7.29
CA THR A 30 4.16 20.07 -8.17
C THR A 30 4.22 19.21 -9.45
N PHE A 31 3.31 18.26 -9.63
CA PHE A 31 3.09 17.56 -10.89
C PHE A 31 2.77 18.55 -12.04
N ARG A 32 2.24 19.74 -11.74
CA ARG A 32 2.16 20.84 -12.72
C ARG A 32 3.50 21.17 -13.39
N GLN A 33 4.60 21.14 -12.63
CA GLN A 33 5.93 21.52 -13.09
C GLN A 33 6.80 20.31 -13.51
N LEU A 34 6.36 19.10 -13.18
CA LEU A 34 7.23 17.91 -13.16
C LEU A 34 6.65 16.69 -13.86
N VAL A 35 5.49 16.81 -14.51
CA VAL A 35 5.14 15.89 -15.61
C VAL A 35 6.11 16.14 -16.75
N TRP A 36 7.27 15.54 -16.58
CA TRP A 36 8.24 15.28 -17.60
C TRP A 36 7.54 14.51 -18.70
N ARG A 37 7.39 15.16 -19.87
CA ARG A 37 7.62 14.59 -21.20
C ARG A 37 7.20 13.12 -21.34
N GLY A 38 6.00 12.78 -20.85
CA GLY A 38 5.42 11.47 -21.06
C GLY A 38 5.09 11.41 -22.53
N GLU A 39 5.98 10.81 -23.31
CA GLU A 39 5.72 10.46 -24.70
C GLU A 39 4.34 9.82 -24.72
N LEU A 40 3.42 10.37 -25.50
CA LEU A 40 2.03 9.92 -25.59
C LEU A 40 1.92 8.39 -25.64
N GLU A 41 2.88 7.76 -26.33
CA GLU A 41 3.10 6.32 -26.41
C GLU A 41 3.16 5.62 -25.04
N TYR A 42 3.83 6.21 -24.04
CA TYR A 42 3.87 5.68 -22.68
C TYR A 42 2.49 5.69 -22.03
N LEU A 43 1.75 6.80 -22.07
CA LEU A 43 0.41 6.89 -21.48
C LEU A 43 -0.57 5.95 -22.18
N PHE A 44 -0.51 5.85 -23.51
CA PHE A 44 -1.27 4.85 -24.27
C PHE A 44 -0.92 3.42 -23.86
N LYS A 45 0.38 3.11 -23.72
CA LYS A 45 0.84 1.79 -23.28
C LYS A 45 0.35 1.47 -21.88
N GLN A 46 0.44 2.41 -20.94
CA GLN A 46 -0.04 2.21 -19.57
C GLN A 46 -1.56 2.01 -19.52
N LEU A 47 -2.33 2.83 -20.26
CA LEU A 47 -3.78 2.67 -20.36
C LEU A 47 -4.15 1.30 -20.93
N SER A 48 -3.56 0.90 -22.04
CA SER A 48 -3.80 -0.42 -22.66
C SER A 48 -3.41 -1.58 -21.74
N THR A 49 -2.28 -1.45 -21.02
CA THR A 49 -1.80 -2.47 -20.09
C THR A 49 -2.72 -2.59 -18.88
N ALA A 50 -3.16 -1.46 -18.30
CA ALA A 50 -4.08 -1.44 -17.17
C ALA A 50 -5.43 -2.07 -17.53
N LYS A 51 -6.00 -1.71 -18.68
CA LYS A 51 -7.23 -2.32 -19.22
C LYS A 51 -7.14 -3.83 -19.30
N ALA A 52 -6.07 -4.34 -19.90
CA ALA A 52 -5.85 -5.78 -20.06
C ALA A 52 -5.70 -6.48 -18.70
N ALA A 53 -4.92 -5.89 -17.78
CA ALA A 53 -4.71 -6.45 -16.45
C ALA A 53 -5.99 -6.47 -15.61
N PHE A 54 -6.77 -5.39 -15.65
CA PHE A 54 -8.05 -5.30 -14.94
C PHE A 54 -9.04 -6.35 -15.44
N LEU A 55 -9.21 -6.47 -16.77
CA LEU A 55 -10.08 -7.48 -17.37
C LEU A 55 -9.64 -8.92 -17.06
N ASP A 56 -8.34 -9.22 -17.05
CA ASP A 56 -7.82 -10.55 -16.69
C ASP A 56 -8.06 -10.88 -15.20
N ALA A 57 -7.94 -9.88 -14.32
CA ALA A 57 -8.16 -10.04 -12.89
C ALA A 57 -9.65 -10.11 -12.50
N LEU A 58 -10.54 -9.49 -13.26
CA LEU A 58 -11.97 -9.45 -12.95
C LEU A 58 -12.58 -10.86 -12.83
N PRO A 59 -13.35 -11.15 -11.77
CA PRO A 59 -14.14 -12.38 -11.69
C PRO A 59 -15.19 -12.44 -12.81
N CYS A 60 -15.40 -13.62 -13.39
CA CYS A 60 -16.29 -13.82 -14.54
C CYS A 60 -17.75 -14.14 -14.18
N ALA A 61 -18.11 -14.11 -12.89
CA ALA A 61 -19.44 -14.46 -12.40
C ALA A 61 -19.81 -13.64 -11.16
N ASP A 62 -21.10 -13.55 -10.86
CA ASP A 62 -21.59 -12.99 -9.59
C ASP A 62 -21.05 -13.80 -8.41
N LEU A 63 -20.47 -13.08 -7.45
CA LEU A 63 -19.83 -13.68 -6.28
C LEU A 63 -20.68 -13.50 -5.03
N PRO A 64 -20.63 -14.46 -4.10
CA PRO A 64 -21.30 -14.30 -2.82
C PRO A 64 -20.68 -13.14 -2.04
N ARG A 65 -21.51 -12.49 -1.23
CA ARG A 65 -21.04 -11.44 -0.32
C ARG A 65 -19.99 -11.96 0.63
N ARG A 66 -18.86 -11.24 0.72
CA ARG A 66 -17.82 -11.42 1.73
C ARG A 66 -17.56 -10.07 2.42
N PRO A 67 -17.37 -10.05 3.76
CA PRO A 67 -16.92 -8.85 4.44
C PRO A 67 -15.63 -8.30 3.81
N GLY A 68 -15.52 -6.97 3.68
CA GLY A 68 -14.36 -6.29 3.09
C GLY A 68 -14.37 -6.18 1.56
N LEU A 69 -15.09 -7.05 0.85
CA LEU A 69 -15.11 -7.06 -0.62
C LEU A 69 -16.27 -6.26 -1.21
N ASN A 70 -16.06 -5.77 -2.42
CA ASN A 70 -17.10 -5.13 -3.24
C ASN A 70 -17.78 -6.15 -4.18
N PRO A 71 -19.07 -5.96 -4.51
CA PRO A 71 -19.68 -6.66 -5.64
C PRO A 71 -18.91 -6.35 -6.94
N VAL A 72 -18.77 -7.35 -7.82
CA VAL A 72 -18.03 -7.19 -9.09
C VAL A 72 -18.61 -6.06 -9.95
N SER A 73 -19.95 -6.03 -10.10
CA SER A 73 -20.62 -4.97 -10.85
C SER A 73 -20.41 -3.57 -10.25
N TRP A 74 -20.24 -3.48 -8.93
CA TRP A 74 -19.91 -2.22 -8.28
C TRP A 74 -18.47 -1.79 -8.58
N THR A 75 -17.50 -2.70 -8.49
CA THR A 75 -16.09 -2.42 -8.78
C THR A 75 -15.90 -1.93 -10.20
N VAL A 76 -16.49 -2.60 -11.20
CA VAL A 76 -16.41 -2.19 -12.62
C VAL A 76 -17.02 -0.80 -12.80
N GLY A 77 -18.19 -0.55 -12.21
CA GLY A 77 -18.88 0.74 -12.33
C GLY A 77 -18.14 1.86 -11.62
N HIS A 78 -17.47 1.57 -10.51
CA HIS A 78 -16.65 2.51 -9.75
C HIS A 78 -15.36 2.90 -10.49
N VAL A 79 -14.70 1.96 -11.15
CA VAL A 79 -13.57 2.27 -12.05
C VAL A 79 -14.05 3.18 -13.17
N ALA A 80 -15.16 2.84 -13.85
CA ALA A 80 -15.70 3.66 -14.92
C ALA A 80 -16.10 5.08 -14.46
N PHE A 81 -16.79 5.17 -13.31
CA PHE A 81 -17.16 6.43 -12.66
C PHE A 81 -15.93 7.28 -12.32
N THR A 82 -14.81 6.65 -11.93
CA THR A 82 -13.58 7.37 -11.59
C THR A 82 -12.95 8.00 -12.83
N PHE A 83 -12.92 7.30 -13.97
CA PHE A 83 -12.49 7.92 -15.23
C PHE A 83 -13.40 9.07 -15.64
N ASP A 84 -14.72 8.90 -15.53
CA ASP A 84 -15.68 9.95 -15.89
C ASP A 84 -15.52 11.20 -14.99
N SER A 85 -15.43 11.01 -13.67
CA SER A 85 -15.31 12.13 -12.72
C SER A 85 -13.94 12.81 -12.74
N LEU A 86 -12.84 12.04 -12.79
CA LEU A 86 -11.49 12.63 -12.79
C LEU A 86 -11.10 13.20 -14.15
N VAL A 87 -11.45 12.54 -15.26
CA VAL A 87 -11.00 12.95 -16.59
C VAL A 87 -12.09 13.77 -17.30
N ALA A 88 -13.25 13.17 -17.57
CA ALA A 88 -14.25 13.79 -18.44
C ALA A 88 -14.92 15.02 -17.81
N ASP A 89 -15.31 14.94 -16.54
CA ASP A 89 -15.93 16.04 -15.80
C ASP A 89 -14.93 17.19 -15.57
N THR A 90 -13.70 16.86 -15.14
CA THR A 90 -12.68 17.87 -14.83
C THR A 90 -12.21 18.62 -16.08
N LEU A 91 -12.12 17.94 -17.22
CA LEU A 91 -11.73 18.54 -18.51
C LEU A 91 -12.92 19.13 -19.29
N CYS A 92 -14.13 19.08 -18.75
CA CYS A 92 -15.36 19.56 -19.40
C CYS A 92 -15.56 18.99 -20.81
N LEU A 93 -15.22 17.72 -21.02
CA LEU A 93 -15.31 17.10 -22.35
C LEU A 93 -16.78 16.97 -22.78
N ASP A 94 -17.04 17.16 -24.08
CA ASP A 94 -18.35 16.91 -24.67
C ASP A 94 -18.73 15.45 -24.39
N LYS A 95 -19.75 15.27 -23.55
CA LYS A 95 -20.14 13.96 -23.05
C LYS A 95 -20.91 13.23 -24.14
N PRO A 96 -20.40 12.15 -24.77
CA PRO A 96 -21.25 11.33 -25.62
C PRO A 96 -22.47 10.85 -24.82
N GLY A 97 -23.64 10.83 -25.48
CA GLY A 97 -24.96 10.73 -24.89
C GLY A 97 -25.15 9.62 -23.85
N GLY A 98 -26.13 9.85 -22.96
CA GLY A 98 -26.49 8.96 -21.86
C GLY A 98 -26.75 7.50 -22.30
N PHE A 99 -26.41 6.61 -21.38
CA PHE A 99 -26.32 5.16 -21.49
C PHE A 99 -27.54 4.44 -22.06
N ALA A 100 -27.30 3.28 -22.65
CA ALA A 100 -28.28 2.21 -22.70
C ALA A 100 -28.75 1.89 -21.27
N ASN A 101 -30.07 1.85 -21.06
CA ASN A 101 -30.79 1.62 -19.79
C ASN A 101 -30.97 2.81 -18.82
N GLY A 102 -30.67 4.06 -19.20
CA GLY A 102 -31.27 5.24 -18.56
C GLY A 102 -30.74 5.68 -17.19
N VAL A 103 -29.61 5.14 -16.70
CA VAL A 103 -28.89 5.77 -15.56
C VAL A 103 -28.18 7.00 -16.09
N SER A 104 -28.71 8.20 -15.89
CA SER A 104 -28.00 9.43 -16.29
C SER A 104 -26.60 9.50 -15.66
N ARG A 105 -25.57 9.95 -16.40
CA ARG A 105 -24.23 10.28 -15.85
C ARG A 105 -24.31 11.17 -14.59
N VAL A 106 -25.38 11.95 -14.46
CA VAL A 106 -25.67 12.82 -13.30
C VAL A 106 -25.98 12.03 -12.01
N ASP A 107 -26.34 10.76 -12.10
CA ASP A 107 -26.69 9.90 -10.96
C ASP A 107 -25.63 8.83 -10.65
N ALA A 108 -24.57 8.68 -11.46
CA ALA A 108 -23.52 7.68 -11.26
C ALA A 108 -22.84 7.81 -9.88
N TRP A 109 -22.63 9.03 -9.38
CA TRP A 109 -22.09 9.26 -8.03
C TRP A 109 -22.98 8.69 -6.92
N LYS A 110 -24.30 8.53 -7.13
CA LYS A 110 -25.20 7.90 -6.14
C LYS A 110 -25.01 6.39 -6.06
N LEU A 111 -24.37 5.79 -7.05
CA LEU A 111 -24.14 4.36 -7.16
C LEU A 111 -22.67 3.99 -6.92
N TYR A 112 -21.73 4.84 -7.31
CA TYR A 112 -20.32 4.48 -7.44
C TYR A 112 -19.34 5.40 -6.69
N ASP A 113 -19.80 6.41 -5.95
CA ASP A 113 -18.93 7.21 -5.09
C ASP A 113 -18.53 6.40 -3.83
N SER A 114 -17.26 5.98 -3.78
CA SER A 114 -16.71 5.14 -2.72
C SER A 114 -16.76 5.77 -1.34
N MET A 115 -16.83 7.10 -1.26
CA MET A 115 -16.83 7.86 0.00
C MET A 115 -18.24 8.02 0.57
N ARG A 116 -19.26 7.96 -0.29
CA ARG A 116 -20.67 8.09 0.14
C ARG A 116 -21.34 6.76 0.39
N ILE A 117 -20.84 5.70 -0.25
CA ILE A 117 -21.50 4.41 -0.28
C ILE A 117 -20.60 3.40 0.43
N GLY A 118 -20.97 3.05 1.67
CA GLY A 118 -20.27 2.02 2.45
C GLY A 118 -20.46 0.63 1.85
N GLY A 119 -19.53 -0.30 2.14
CA GLY A 119 -19.48 -1.64 1.54
C GLY A 119 -20.81 -2.42 1.64
N ASP A 120 -21.46 -2.36 2.79
CA ASP A 120 -22.76 -3.00 3.02
C ASP A 120 -23.87 -2.49 2.10
N GLU A 121 -23.85 -1.19 1.81
CA GLU A 121 -24.84 -0.59 0.92
C GLU A 121 -24.57 -0.97 -0.54
N ARG A 122 -23.29 -1.09 -0.94
CA ARG A 122 -22.89 -1.60 -2.28
C ARG A 122 -23.51 -2.98 -2.53
N TRP A 123 -23.43 -3.88 -1.55
CA TRP A 123 -24.04 -5.21 -1.64
C TRP A 123 -25.56 -5.17 -1.70
N LYS A 124 -26.23 -4.35 -0.88
CA LYS A 124 -27.70 -4.21 -0.97
C LYS A 124 -28.15 -3.68 -2.33
N MET A 125 -27.40 -2.76 -2.92
CA MET A 125 -27.68 -2.25 -4.28
C MET A 125 -27.54 -3.36 -5.32
N HIS A 126 -26.47 -4.16 -5.23
CA HIS A 126 -26.24 -5.33 -6.10
C HIS A 126 -27.38 -6.35 -5.97
N GLU A 127 -27.71 -6.78 -4.74
CA GLU A 127 -28.75 -7.78 -4.45
C GLU A 127 -30.15 -7.33 -4.90
N ARG A 128 -30.41 -6.02 -4.95
CA ARG A 128 -31.66 -5.43 -5.44
C ARG A 128 -31.68 -5.20 -6.96
N GLY A 129 -30.61 -5.54 -7.68
CA GLY A 129 -30.50 -5.30 -9.12
C GLY A 129 -30.46 -3.82 -9.49
N MET A 130 -29.95 -2.96 -8.59
CA MET A 130 -29.89 -1.51 -8.81
C MET A 130 -28.65 -1.05 -9.60
N LEU A 131 -27.64 -1.92 -9.74
CA LEU A 131 -26.41 -1.61 -10.45
C LEU A 131 -26.59 -1.93 -11.95
N PRO A 132 -26.47 -0.94 -12.86
CA PRO A 132 -26.57 -1.17 -14.30
C PRO A 132 -25.40 -2.01 -14.83
N ASP A 133 -25.55 -2.53 -16.06
CA ASP A 133 -24.40 -2.99 -16.84
C ASP A 133 -23.50 -1.79 -17.17
N VAL A 134 -22.21 -1.94 -16.88
CA VAL A 134 -21.20 -0.89 -16.90
C VAL A 134 -20.03 -1.23 -17.82
N HIS A 135 -20.07 -2.36 -18.54
CA HIS A 135 -18.99 -2.71 -19.46
C HIS A 135 -18.91 -1.74 -20.64
N GLU A 136 -20.05 -1.42 -21.27
CA GLU A 136 -20.11 -0.39 -22.32
C GLU A 136 -19.69 0.99 -21.78
N TYR A 137 -19.99 1.29 -20.50
CA TYR A 137 -19.57 2.54 -19.86
C TYR A 137 -18.05 2.59 -19.68
N LEU A 138 -17.45 1.52 -19.15
CA LEU A 138 -16.01 1.41 -18.95
C LEU A 138 -15.27 1.59 -20.29
N ASP A 139 -15.73 0.91 -21.34
CA ASP A 139 -15.16 1.06 -22.67
C ASP A 139 -15.27 2.49 -23.19
N ALA A 140 -16.42 3.15 -23.01
CA ALA A 140 -16.64 4.52 -23.45
C ALA A 140 -15.72 5.53 -22.72
N VAL A 141 -15.53 5.40 -21.40
CA VAL A 141 -14.63 6.31 -20.66
C VAL A 141 -13.17 6.08 -20.97
N HIS A 142 -12.77 4.83 -21.26
CA HIS A 142 -11.42 4.54 -21.77
C HIS A 142 -11.21 5.13 -23.16
N GLN A 143 -12.18 4.99 -24.08
CA GLN A 143 -12.12 5.62 -25.41
C GLN A 143 -12.03 7.14 -25.29
N GLN A 144 -12.75 7.75 -24.36
CA GLN A 144 -12.64 9.18 -24.10
C GLN A 144 -11.23 9.57 -23.64
N ALA A 145 -10.63 8.81 -22.71
CA ALA A 145 -9.26 9.05 -22.27
C ALA A 145 -8.25 8.91 -23.43
N GLU A 146 -8.43 7.91 -24.30
CA GLU A 146 -7.64 7.77 -25.52
C GLU A 146 -7.79 8.98 -26.45
N THR A 147 -9.01 9.47 -26.67
CA THR A 147 -9.29 10.67 -27.47
C THR A 147 -8.60 11.89 -26.89
N VAL A 148 -8.66 12.11 -25.57
CA VAL A 148 -7.93 13.22 -24.91
C VAL A 148 -6.43 13.11 -25.17
N LEU A 149 -5.84 11.93 -25.05
CA LEU A 149 -4.42 11.74 -25.38
C LEU A 149 -4.13 12.05 -26.86
N ARG A 150 -5.03 11.71 -27.80
CA ARG A 150 -4.82 11.99 -29.23
C ARG A 150 -4.97 13.47 -29.59
N GLU A 151 -5.93 14.15 -28.98
CA GLU A 151 -6.37 15.49 -29.39
C GLU A 151 -5.71 16.61 -28.57
N CYS A 152 -5.46 16.39 -27.27
CA CYS A 152 -4.77 17.34 -26.41
C CYS A 152 -3.26 17.12 -26.50
N VAL A 153 -2.70 17.45 -27.66
CA VAL A 153 -1.26 17.33 -27.93
C VAL A 153 -0.69 18.70 -28.29
N ASN A 154 0.29 19.15 -27.51
CA ASN A 154 1.06 20.35 -27.78
C ASN A 154 1.81 20.22 -29.11
N PRO A 155 2.18 21.34 -29.78
CA PRO A 155 2.95 21.31 -31.03
C PRO A 155 4.29 20.55 -30.96
N ASP A 156 4.83 20.32 -29.76
CA ASP A 156 6.03 19.51 -29.52
C ASP A 156 5.75 18.01 -29.34
N GLY A 157 4.52 17.56 -29.61
CA GLY A 157 4.08 16.16 -29.55
C GLY A 157 3.75 15.65 -28.14
N ARG A 158 3.44 16.53 -27.18
CA ARG A 158 3.26 16.18 -25.76
C ARG A 158 1.86 16.44 -25.24
N CYS A 159 1.37 15.59 -24.33
CA CYS A 159 0.12 15.86 -23.62
C CYS A 159 0.33 16.95 -22.55
N PRO A 160 -0.60 17.91 -22.35
CA PRO A 160 -0.43 18.92 -21.31
C PRO A 160 -0.46 18.32 -19.90
N PRO A 161 0.16 19.00 -18.90
CA PRO A 161 0.41 18.41 -17.58
C PRO A 161 -0.85 17.98 -16.83
N VAL A 162 -1.93 18.76 -16.90
CA VAL A 162 -3.19 18.47 -16.22
C VAL A 162 -3.82 17.19 -16.78
N GLN A 163 -3.96 17.09 -18.10
CA GLN A 163 -4.52 15.92 -18.78
C GLN A 163 -3.69 14.67 -18.48
N SER A 164 -2.36 14.79 -18.57
CA SER A 164 -1.43 13.70 -18.26
C SER A 164 -1.59 13.21 -16.82
N TYR A 165 -1.69 14.13 -15.86
CA TYR A 165 -1.90 13.81 -14.45
C TYR A 165 -3.24 13.11 -14.23
N LEU A 166 -4.34 13.65 -14.73
CA LEU A 166 -5.69 13.08 -14.55
C LEU A 166 -5.79 11.68 -15.13
N ILE A 167 -5.26 11.47 -16.34
CA ILE A 167 -5.29 10.16 -17.01
C ILE A 167 -4.39 9.17 -16.29
N LEU A 168 -3.16 9.56 -15.93
CA LEU A 168 -2.27 8.68 -15.16
C LEU A 168 -2.87 8.30 -13.81
N TYR A 169 -3.54 9.24 -13.15
CA TYR A 169 -4.25 9.00 -11.90
C TYR A 169 -5.38 7.98 -12.09
N ALA A 170 -6.22 8.15 -13.11
CA ALA A 170 -7.30 7.22 -13.42
C ALA A 170 -6.78 5.81 -13.75
N ILE A 171 -5.67 5.71 -14.50
CA ILE A 171 -4.97 4.45 -14.78
C ILE A 171 -4.49 3.79 -13.48
N ILE A 172 -3.85 4.55 -12.59
CA ILE A 172 -3.38 4.03 -11.31
C ILE A 172 -4.55 3.58 -10.42
N HIS A 173 -5.66 4.31 -10.43
CA HIS A 173 -6.86 3.92 -9.70
C HIS A 173 -7.44 2.59 -10.21
N GLU A 174 -7.54 2.38 -11.52
CA GLU A 174 -7.93 1.08 -12.10
C GLU A 174 -6.96 -0.03 -11.71
N LEU A 175 -5.66 0.26 -11.68
CA LEU A 175 -4.63 -0.67 -11.24
C LEU A 175 -4.76 -1.03 -9.74
N TRP A 176 -5.18 -0.12 -8.87
CA TRP A 176 -5.54 -0.47 -7.48
C TRP A 176 -6.71 -1.45 -7.42
N HIS A 177 -7.76 -1.23 -8.22
CA HIS A 177 -8.89 -2.16 -8.27
C HIS A 177 -8.54 -3.51 -8.91
N THR A 178 -7.46 -3.57 -9.69
CA THR A 178 -6.92 -4.83 -10.20
C THR A 178 -6.39 -5.69 -9.05
N GLU A 179 -5.67 -5.10 -8.09
CA GLU A 179 -5.23 -5.77 -6.86
C GLU A 179 -6.43 -6.25 -6.03
N ASP A 180 -7.46 -5.40 -5.85
CA ASP A 180 -8.71 -5.80 -5.18
C ASP A 180 -9.40 -6.98 -5.89
N CYS A 181 -9.38 -7.03 -7.23
CA CYS A 181 -9.94 -8.13 -8.01
C CYS A 181 -9.18 -9.44 -7.77
N VAL A 182 -7.85 -9.42 -7.76
CA VAL A 182 -7.03 -10.62 -7.47
C VAL A 182 -7.35 -11.16 -6.07
N HIS A 183 -7.41 -10.28 -5.06
CA HIS A 183 -7.77 -10.67 -3.71
C HIS A 183 -9.22 -11.16 -3.61
N THR A 184 -10.14 -10.56 -4.37
CA THR A 184 -11.54 -11.00 -4.47
C THR A 184 -11.65 -12.41 -5.04
N ARG A 185 -10.84 -12.76 -6.05
CA ARG A 185 -10.75 -14.14 -6.57
C ARG A 185 -10.27 -15.10 -5.48
N ASN A 186 -9.18 -14.75 -4.81
CA ASN A 186 -8.61 -15.59 -3.75
C ASN A 186 -9.61 -15.84 -2.61
N ALA A 187 -10.25 -14.77 -2.12
CA ALA A 187 -11.28 -14.80 -1.09
C ALA A 187 -12.50 -15.67 -1.43
N ASN A 188 -12.86 -15.71 -2.71
CA ASN A 188 -13.99 -16.48 -3.22
C ASN A 188 -13.59 -17.83 -3.80
N GLN A 189 -12.34 -18.27 -3.58
CA GLN A 189 -11.84 -19.58 -4.00
C GLN A 189 -11.95 -19.81 -5.52
N LEU A 190 -11.76 -18.74 -6.29
CA LEU A 190 -11.66 -18.79 -7.73
C LEU A 190 -10.20 -19.04 -8.15
N PRO A 191 -9.96 -19.62 -9.34
CA PRO A 191 -8.61 -19.76 -9.86
C PRO A 191 -7.95 -18.38 -10.03
N PRO A 192 -6.61 -18.30 -9.97
CA PRO A 192 -5.90 -17.05 -10.22
C PRO A 192 -6.20 -16.49 -11.62
N PRO A 193 -5.94 -15.19 -11.85
CA PRO A 193 -6.04 -14.61 -13.17
C PRO A 193 -5.19 -15.41 -14.19
N PRO A 194 -5.73 -15.73 -15.38
CA PRO A 194 -5.07 -16.59 -16.36
C PRO A 194 -3.66 -16.15 -16.77
N SER A 195 -3.38 -14.84 -16.78
CA SER A 195 -2.07 -14.31 -17.16
C SER A 195 -0.99 -14.51 -16.09
N MET A 196 -1.35 -14.77 -14.83
CA MET A 196 -0.40 -14.90 -13.74
C MET A 196 0.28 -16.27 -13.74
N LEU A 197 1.61 -16.27 -13.54
CA LEU A 197 2.37 -17.50 -13.37
C LEU A 197 2.02 -18.18 -12.04
N VAL A 198 1.64 -19.45 -12.11
CA VAL A 198 1.47 -20.30 -10.93
C VAL A 198 2.82 -20.96 -10.62
N LEU A 199 3.53 -20.45 -9.62
CA LEU A 199 4.83 -20.95 -9.17
C LEU A 199 4.87 -21.18 -7.64
N PRO A 200 5.72 -22.10 -7.15
CA PRO A 200 6.40 -23.18 -7.87
C PRO A 200 5.50 -24.42 -7.94
N ALA A 201 5.88 -25.40 -8.76
CA ALA A 201 5.32 -26.76 -8.72
C ALA A 201 5.36 -27.42 -7.31
N SER A 202 5.96 -26.83 -6.29
CA SER A 202 5.86 -27.29 -4.89
C SER A 202 4.43 -27.30 -4.36
N LEU A 203 3.54 -26.48 -4.92
CA LEU A 203 2.10 -26.52 -4.60
C LEU A 203 1.36 -27.67 -5.32
N ALA A 204 2.00 -28.34 -6.28
CA ALA A 204 1.37 -29.34 -7.14
C ALA A 204 1.96 -30.76 -7.02
N THR A 205 3.22 -30.93 -6.62
CA THR A 205 3.90 -32.24 -6.75
C THR A 205 4.25 -32.96 -5.46
N GLY A 206 4.00 -32.40 -4.27
CA GLY A 206 4.39 -33.05 -3.01
C GLY A 206 5.89 -33.37 -2.93
N GLU A 207 6.72 -32.75 -3.80
CA GLU A 207 8.15 -32.93 -3.78
C GLU A 207 8.72 -32.21 -2.56
N LYS A 208 9.26 -33.01 -1.65
CA LYS A 208 9.98 -32.58 -0.46
C LYS A 208 11.20 -31.74 -0.88
N ARG A 209 11.04 -30.41 -0.96
CA ARG A 209 12.15 -29.50 -0.67
C ARG A 209 12.62 -29.80 0.76
N SER A 210 13.94 -29.72 0.98
CA SER A 210 14.66 -30.26 2.14
C SER A 210 13.84 -30.30 3.43
N PRO A 211 13.82 -31.43 4.18
CA PRO A 211 13.12 -31.53 5.45
C PRO A 211 13.51 -30.36 6.37
N MET A 212 12.56 -29.95 7.24
CA MET A 212 12.69 -28.93 8.31
C MET A 212 14.00 -28.98 9.13
N THR A 213 14.78 -30.05 9.00
CA THR A 213 16.08 -30.29 9.64
C THR A 213 17.26 -29.50 9.07
N GLN A 214 17.16 -28.90 7.89
CA GLN A 214 18.08 -27.82 7.52
C GLN A 214 17.43 -26.50 7.92
N LEU A 215 17.54 -26.18 9.21
CA LEU A 215 17.32 -24.84 9.74
C LEU A 215 18.20 -23.88 8.93
N ARG A 216 17.64 -23.32 7.85
CA ARG A 216 18.18 -22.10 7.25
C ARG A 216 18.23 -21.07 8.38
N PRO A 217 19.28 -20.24 8.47
CA PRO A 217 19.53 -19.45 9.66
C PRO A 217 18.27 -18.67 10.05
N PRO A 218 17.93 -18.58 11.35
CA PRO A 218 16.84 -17.71 11.78
C PRO A 218 17.06 -16.32 11.19
N THR A 219 15.97 -15.63 10.84
CA THR A 219 15.99 -14.27 10.31
C THR A 219 17.00 -13.42 11.08
N THR A 220 18.11 -13.07 10.44
CA THR A 220 19.15 -12.28 11.07
C THR A 220 18.73 -10.83 11.07
N ASP A 221 18.93 -10.13 12.19
CA ASP A 221 18.70 -8.70 12.22
C ASP A 221 19.86 -7.96 11.58
N VAL A 222 19.53 -7.02 10.69
CA VAL A 222 20.42 -6.03 10.12
C VAL A 222 20.42 -4.79 11.01
N THR A 223 21.59 -4.20 11.25
CA THR A 223 21.70 -2.94 12.00
C THR A 223 21.71 -1.75 11.04
N ILE A 224 20.78 -0.82 11.24
CA ILE A 224 20.72 0.44 10.50
C ILE A 224 21.24 1.55 11.42
N PRO A 225 22.27 2.32 11.00
CA PRO A 225 22.80 3.39 11.83
C PRO A 225 21.76 4.48 12.07
N GLY A 226 21.91 5.21 13.17
CA GLY A 226 21.08 6.38 13.46
C GLY A 226 21.51 7.60 12.64
N GLY A 227 20.65 8.61 12.60
CA GLY A 227 20.91 9.85 11.87
C GLY A 227 19.67 10.73 11.73
N THR A 228 19.83 11.88 11.08
CA THR A 228 18.68 12.54 10.46
C THR A 228 18.41 11.86 9.13
N PHE A 229 17.18 11.43 8.88
CA PHE A 229 16.73 10.87 7.60
C PHE A 229 15.58 11.71 7.07
N TYR A 230 15.49 11.90 5.76
CA TYR A 230 14.41 12.63 5.11
C TYR A 230 13.36 11.65 4.59
N LEU A 231 12.24 11.58 5.31
CA LEU A 231 11.11 10.70 5.06
C LEU A 231 10.16 11.32 4.04
N GLY A 232 9.74 10.56 3.03
CA GLY A 232 8.76 10.98 2.02
C GLY A 232 9.39 11.28 0.65
N ALA A 233 8.57 11.58 -0.34
CA ALA A 233 9.03 11.76 -1.71
C ALA A 233 9.96 12.98 -1.84
N ILE A 234 11.04 12.83 -2.59
CA ILE A 234 11.97 13.93 -2.89
C ILE A 234 11.25 14.90 -3.81
N GLN A 235 11.21 16.19 -3.44
CA GLN A 235 10.69 17.22 -4.33
C GLN A 235 11.63 17.34 -5.54
N PRO A 236 11.16 17.04 -6.76
CA PRO A 236 12.03 17.13 -7.93
C PRO A 236 12.41 18.59 -8.14
N LYS A 237 13.71 18.87 -8.29
CA LYS A 237 14.19 20.23 -8.59
C LYS A 237 13.87 20.56 -10.04
N ALA A 238 13.33 21.75 -10.29
CA ALA A 238 12.93 22.23 -11.62
C ALA A 238 14.07 22.22 -12.67
N ASP A 239 15.34 22.08 -12.27
CA ASP A 239 16.52 22.14 -13.15
C ASP A 239 17.19 20.78 -13.43
N ARG A 240 16.86 19.70 -12.71
CA ARG A 240 17.48 18.38 -12.90
C ARG A 240 16.83 17.61 -14.06
N SER A 241 16.98 18.18 -15.25
CA SER A 241 16.66 17.53 -16.51
C SER A 241 17.77 16.60 -17.03
N THR A 242 18.94 16.67 -16.42
CA THR A 242 20.12 15.96 -16.87
C THR A 242 20.84 15.36 -15.66
N SER A 243 20.86 14.02 -15.61
CA SER A 243 21.86 13.32 -14.82
C SER A 243 23.25 13.71 -15.35
N PRO A 244 24.29 13.83 -14.49
CA PRO A 244 25.67 13.94 -14.97
C PRO A 244 26.00 12.64 -15.71
N GLY A 245 25.94 12.69 -17.04
CA GLY A 245 25.97 11.50 -17.91
C GLY A 245 25.11 11.62 -19.17
N GLY A 246 24.20 12.61 -19.25
CA GLY A 246 23.42 12.86 -20.47
C GLY A 246 22.29 11.86 -20.75
N GLU A 247 22.12 10.84 -19.91
CA GLU A 247 20.96 9.94 -19.95
C GLU A 247 19.73 10.63 -19.36
N ARG A 248 18.60 10.52 -20.08
CA ARG A 248 17.29 11.03 -19.65
C ARG A 248 16.93 10.39 -18.31
N ALA A 249 16.61 11.21 -17.31
CA ALA A 249 16.00 10.72 -16.09
C ALA A 249 14.70 9.94 -16.45
N PRO A 250 14.41 8.80 -15.79
CA PRO A 250 13.16 8.09 -16.00
C PRO A 250 11.96 9.04 -15.77
N PRO A 251 10.82 8.84 -16.47
CA PRO A 251 9.65 9.69 -16.30
C PRO A 251 9.27 9.78 -14.83
N ALA A 252 9.02 10.99 -14.33
CA ALA A 252 8.65 11.21 -12.94
C ALA A 252 7.41 10.38 -12.60
N LYS A 253 7.55 9.42 -11.68
CA LYS A 253 6.44 8.60 -11.18
C LYS A 253 5.46 9.46 -10.40
N LEU A 254 4.16 9.16 -10.49
CA LEU A 254 3.10 9.88 -9.75
C LEU A 254 3.39 9.86 -8.25
N VAL A 255 3.47 11.02 -7.60
CA VAL A 255 3.62 11.15 -6.15
C VAL A 255 2.29 11.60 -5.58
N PHE A 256 1.73 10.84 -4.63
CA PHE A 256 0.48 11.18 -3.96
C PHE A 256 0.70 12.24 -2.88
N ASP A 257 -0.34 13.02 -2.57
CA ASP A 257 -0.29 14.09 -1.58
C ASP A 257 0.26 13.66 -0.22
N CYS A 258 -0.10 12.45 0.25
CA CYS A 258 0.38 11.92 1.51
C CYS A 258 1.88 11.59 1.51
N GLU A 259 2.52 11.49 0.35
CA GLU A 259 3.96 11.23 0.25
C GLU A 259 4.78 12.54 0.18
N LYS A 260 4.12 13.68 -0.04
CA LYS A 260 4.75 14.99 -0.26
C LYS A 260 4.97 15.75 1.06
N TRP A 261 6.09 16.41 1.29
CA TRP A 261 7.41 16.21 0.68
C TRP A 261 8.37 15.69 1.75
N GLU A 262 9.57 15.30 1.30
CA GLU A 262 10.59 14.82 2.21
C GLU A 262 10.86 15.81 3.36
N HIS A 263 10.86 15.31 4.59
CA HIS A 263 11.06 16.13 5.79
C HIS A 263 11.96 15.38 6.79
N PRO A 264 12.76 16.12 7.59
CA PRO A 264 13.73 15.49 8.47
C PRO A 264 13.04 14.79 9.65
N VAL A 265 13.40 13.53 9.86
CA VAL A 265 13.09 12.73 11.04
C VAL A 265 14.38 12.26 11.71
N LYS A 266 14.39 12.21 13.05
CA LYS A 266 15.54 11.70 13.81
C LYS A 266 15.34 10.21 14.07
N LEU A 267 16.24 9.39 13.53
CA LEU A 267 16.26 7.95 13.77
C LEU A 267 17.41 7.60 14.70
N ASN A 268 17.08 6.84 15.76
CA ASN A 268 18.10 6.13 16.53
C ASN A 268 18.62 4.95 15.71
N GLN A 269 19.79 4.42 16.06
CA GLN A 269 20.21 3.13 15.53
C GLN A 269 19.17 2.07 15.92
N PHE A 270 18.78 1.23 14.95
CA PHE A 270 17.83 0.15 15.16
C PHE A 270 18.29 -1.13 14.47
N ARG A 271 17.68 -2.24 14.88
CA ARG A 271 17.88 -3.55 14.28
C ARG A 271 16.57 -3.99 13.65
N ILE A 272 16.59 -4.37 12.38
CA ILE A 272 15.42 -4.82 11.63
C ILE A 272 15.67 -6.21 11.07
N SER A 273 14.67 -7.09 11.13
CA SER A 273 14.74 -8.41 10.54
C SER A 273 15.04 -8.29 9.05
N GLN A 274 16.05 -9.05 8.60
CA GLN A 274 16.43 -9.14 7.20
C GLN A 274 15.24 -9.52 6.30
N CYS A 275 14.32 -10.36 6.78
CA CYS A 275 13.13 -10.80 6.08
C CYS A 275 11.85 -10.52 6.88
N CYS A 276 10.70 -10.61 6.22
CA CYS A 276 9.39 -10.71 6.87
C CYS A 276 9.29 -11.94 7.76
N VAL A 277 8.37 -11.88 8.73
CA VAL A 277 8.02 -13.04 9.55
C VAL A 277 7.43 -14.12 8.64
N THR A 278 7.94 -15.34 8.77
CA THR A 278 7.53 -16.49 7.97
C THR A 278 6.28 -17.18 8.55
N ASN A 279 5.60 -17.95 7.72
CA ASN A 279 4.52 -18.83 8.16
C ASN A 279 4.96 -19.80 9.27
N ALA A 280 6.17 -20.35 9.20
CA ALA A 280 6.69 -21.24 10.25
C ALA A 280 6.89 -20.51 11.59
N GLU A 281 7.49 -19.31 11.56
CA GLU A 281 7.66 -18.49 12.76
C GLU A 281 6.31 -18.09 13.37
N PHE A 282 5.33 -17.71 12.53
CA PHE A 282 3.99 -17.35 13.00
C PHE A 282 3.22 -18.57 13.53
N ALA A 283 3.38 -19.75 12.93
CA ALA A 283 2.77 -20.98 13.42
C ALA A 283 3.25 -21.35 14.84
N VAL A 284 4.50 -21.04 15.21
CA VAL A 284 5.00 -21.19 16.58
C VAL A 284 4.24 -20.28 17.54
N PHE A 285 3.99 -19.02 17.16
CA PHE A 285 3.17 -18.08 17.95
C PHE A 285 1.75 -18.63 18.16
N VAL A 286 1.10 -19.09 17.09
CA VAL A 286 -0.25 -19.67 17.18
C VAL A 286 -0.26 -20.90 18.11
N ASN A 287 0.66 -21.84 17.90
CA ASN A 287 0.76 -23.07 18.69
C ASN A 287 1.16 -22.84 20.16
N ALA A 288 1.79 -21.71 20.48
CA ALA A 288 2.12 -21.31 21.86
C ALA A 288 0.94 -20.65 22.61
N GLY A 289 -0.26 -20.66 22.03
CA GLY A 289 -1.46 -20.02 22.58
C GLY A 289 -1.49 -18.52 22.34
N GLY A 290 -0.87 -18.02 21.25
CA GLY A 290 -0.79 -16.59 20.94
C GLY A 290 -2.15 -15.89 20.85
N TYR A 291 -3.17 -16.58 20.34
CA TYR A 291 -4.55 -16.09 20.25
C TYR A 291 -5.38 -16.33 21.54
N GLU A 292 -4.81 -17.01 22.53
CA GLU A 292 -5.49 -17.33 23.80
C GLU A 292 -5.03 -16.40 24.94
N LYS A 293 -3.79 -15.91 24.85
CA LYS A 293 -3.13 -15.12 25.90
C LYS A 293 -3.29 -13.62 25.65
N PHE A 294 -4.20 -13.01 26.41
CA PHE A 294 -4.51 -11.57 26.33
C PHE A 294 -3.29 -10.65 26.56
N GLU A 295 -2.27 -11.11 27.29
CA GLU A 295 -1.09 -10.30 27.63
C GLU A 295 -0.25 -9.86 26.42
N TYR A 296 -0.40 -10.53 25.27
CA TYR A 296 0.29 -10.14 24.03
C TYR A 296 -0.46 -9.06 23.25
N TRP A 297 -1.73 -8.81 23.56
CA TRP A 297 -2.60 -7.96 22.76
C TRP A 297 -2.74 -6.59 23.41
N SER A 298 -2.73 -5.52 22.59
CA SER A 298 -3.17 -4.23 23.08
C SER A 298 -4.66 -4.27 23.45
N HIS A 299 -5.14 -3.24 24.17
CA HIS A 299 -6.56 -3.15 24.52
C HIS A 299 -7.47 -3.22 23.28
N GLU A 300 -7.12 -2.50 22.21
CA GLU A 300 -7.87 -2.49 20.96
C GLU A 300 -7.70 -3.81 20.19
N GLY A 301 -6.49 -4.35 20.12
CA GLY A 301 -6.24 -5.66 19.50
C GLY A 301 -7.04 -6.78 20.15
N ALA A 302 -7.19 -6.75 21.48
CA ALA A 302 -7.98 -7.75 22.16
C ALA A 302 -9.51 -7.53 22.06
N ARG A 303 -9.96 -6.29 21.87
CA ARG A 303 -11.36 -6.01 21.49
C ARG A 303 -11.66 -6.59 20.11
N TRP A 304 -10.75 -6.37 19.15
CA TRP A 304 -10.83 -6.98 17.83
C TRP A 304 -10.85 -8.50 17.91
N LEU A 305 -9.91 -9.11 18.63
CA LEU A 305 -9.79 -10.57 18.77
C LEU A 305 -11.09 -11.19 19.29
N ARG A 306 -11.69 -10.62 20.34
CA ARG A 306 -12.98 -11.07 20.88
C ARG A 306 -14.13 -10.91 19.89
N SER A 307 -14.16 -9.80 19.15
CA SER A 307 -15.19 -9.54 18.15
C SER A 307 -15.07 -10.46 16.93
N ALA A 308 -13.85 -10.73 16.49
CA ALA A 308 -13.56 -11.54 15.31
C ALA A 308 -13.64 -13.04 15.62
N GLY A 309 -13.37 -13.44 16.87
CA GLY A 309 -13.25 -14.85 17.25
C GLY A 309 -12.09 -15.56 16.53
N ALA A 310 -11.08 -14.80 16.10
CA ALA A 310 -9.95 -15.33 15.34
C ALA A 310 -9.08 -16.26 16.20
N GLN A 311 -8.58 -17.33 15.58
CA GLN A 311 -7.70 -18.33 16.22
C GLN A 311 -6.40 -18.55 15.45
N CYS A 312 -6.34 -18.04 14.23
CA CYS A 312 -5.22 -18.12 13.30
C CYS A 312 -5.43 -17.08 12.18
N PRO A 313 -4.41 -16.84 11.32
CA PRO A 313 -4.55 -15.98 10.15
C PRO A 313 -5.69 -16.41 9.23
N TRP A 314 -6.28 -15.46 8.51
CA TRP A 314 -7.60 -15.61 7.88
C TRP A 314 -7.74 -16.80 6.91
N LEU A 315 -6.71 -17.09 6.11
CA LEU A 315 -6.73 -18.18 5.12
C LEU A 315 -6.21 -19.51 5.65
N TRP A 316 -5.82 -19.58 6.92
CA TRP A 316 -5.29 -20.81 7.51
C TRP A 316 -6.41 -21.72 7.99
N ARG A 317 -6.18 -23.04 7.88
CA ARG A 317 -7.02 -24.08 8.47
C ARG A 317 -6.17 -25.21 9.00
N ARG A 318 -6.72 -25.99 9.93
CA ARG A 318 -6.15 -27.28 10.31
C ARG A 318 -6.86 -28.40 9.58
N ASP A 319 -6.09 -29.38 9.11
CA ASP A 319 -6.64 -30.66 8.66
C ASP A 319 -7.01 -31.59 9.84
N GLU A 320 -7.47 -32.80 9.52
CA GLU A 320 -7.86 -33.82 10.51
C GLU A 320 -6.69 -34.26 11.40
N ASP A 321 -5.46 -34.21 10.88
CA ASP A 321 -4.22 -34.55 11.61
C ASP A 321 -3.66 -33.36 12.43
N GLY A 322 -4.32 -32.19 12.33
CA GLY A 322 -3.94 -30.97 13.03
C GLY A 322 -2.82 -30.16 12.35
N SER A 323 -2.42 -30.53 11.13
CA SER A 323 -1.43 -29.82 10.31
C SER A 323 -2.03 -28.56 9.69
N TRP A 324 -1.18 -27.54 9.48
CA TRP A 324 -1.62 -26.28 8.88
C TRP A 324 -1.72 -26.36 7.37
N LEU A 325 -2.88 -25.97 6.85
CA LEU A 325 -3.17 -25.72 5.45
C LEU A 325 -3.42 -24.22 5.25
N ILE A 326 -3.21 -23.74 4.02
CA ILE A 326 -3.60 -22.41 3.58
C ILE A 326 -4.49 -22.50 2.34
N ARG A 327 -5.55 -21.70 2.32
CA ARG A 327 -6.35 -21.49 1.12
C ARG A 327 -5.56 -20.60 0.15
N TRP A 328 -5.27 -21.14 -1.02
CA TRP A 328 -4.57 -20.46 -2.11
C TRP A 328 -5.46 -20.52 -3.36
N PHE A 329 -6.14 -19.42 -3.66
CA PHE A 329 -7.14 -19.35 -4.74
C PHE A 329 -8.15 -20.51 -4.64
N ASP A 330 -8.33 -21.26 -5.71
CA ASP A 330 -9.22 -22.41 -5.82
C ASP A 330 -8.67 -23.69 -5.16
N LYS A 331 -7.48 -23.64 -4.55
CA LYS A 331 -6.83 -24.81 -3.96
C LYS A 331 -6.58 -24.63 -2.47
N GLU A 332 -6.51 -25.75 -1.78
CA GLU A 332 -5.99 -25.83 -0.42
C GLU A 332 -4.67 -26.59 -0.47
N VAL A 333 -3.65 -26.02 0.16
CA VAL A 333 -2.27 -26.51 0.07
C VAL A 333 -1.65 -26.54 1.45
N PRO A 334 -0.65 -27.41 1.70
CA PRO A 334 0.14 -27.35 2.92
C PRO A 334 0.73 -25.96 3.12
N LEU A 335 0.67 -25.44 4.35
CA LEU A 335 1.17 -24.10 4.68
C LEU A 335 2.67 -23.98 4.32
N PRO A 336 3.07 -23.13 3.34
CA PRO A 336 4.47 -23.04 2.92
C PRO A 336 5.30 -22.37 4.02
N PRO A 337 6.23 -23.08 4.68
CA PRO A 337 6.82 -22.62 5.94
C PRO A 337 7.69 -21.37 5.79
N TYR A 338 8.33 -21.16 4.64
CA TYR A 338 9.31 -20.09 4.41
C TYR A 338 8.73 -18.90 3.61
N GLN A 339 7.47 -18.96 3.18
CA GLN A 339 6.79 -17.78 2.68
C GLN A 339 6.49 -16.81 3.83
N PRO A 340 6.41 -15.51 3.58
CA PRO A 340 5.99 -14.56 4.59
C PRO A 340 4.56 -14.88 5.05
N VAL A 341 4.30 -14.71 6.34
CA VAL A 341 2.92 -14.70 6.83
C VAL A 341 2.16 -13.56 6.16
N SER A 342 0.95 -13.85 5.71
CA SER A 342 0.08 -12.93 4.98
C SER A 342 -1.35 -13.01 5.49
N HIS A 343 -2.19 -12.07 5.06
CA HIS A 343 -3.60 -11.99 5.46
C HIS A 343 -3.77 -11.86 6.98
N VAL A 344 -2.85 -11.13 7.61
CA VAL A 344 -2.88 -10.82 9.05
C VAL A 344 -3.30 -9.37 9.26
N HIS A 345 -4.16 -9.16 10.23
CA HIS A 345 -4.55 -7.84 10.70
C HIS A 345 -3.39 -7.18 11.44
N PHE A 346 -3.44 -5.86 11.56
CA PHE A 346 -2.44 -5.10 12.32
C PHE A 346 -2.31 -5.64 13.77
N TRP A 347 -3.44 -6.01 14.37
CA TRP A 347 -3.51 -6.53 15.74
C TRP A 347 -2.76 -7.86 15.92
N GLU A 348 -2.81 -8.73 14.91
CA GLU A 348 -2.08 -10.01 14.92
C GLU A 348 -0.57 -9.76 14.80
N ALA A 349 -0.17 -8.81 13.97
CA ALA A 349 1.23 -8.41 13.79
C ALA A 349 1.83 -7.80 15.06
N GLU A 350 1.12 -6.90 15.76
CA GLU A 350 1.58 -6.36 17.05
C GLU A 350 1.64 -7.43 18.14
N ALA A 351 0.68 -8.36 18.18
CA ALA A 351 0.62 -9.39 19.21
C ALA A 351 1.76 -10.40 19.06
N TYR A 352 2.06 -10.78 17.81
CA TYR A 352 3.27 -11.55 17.51
C TYR A 352 4.52 -10.81 17.98
N CYS A 353 4.64 -9.51 17.68
CA CYS A 353 5.80 -8.72 18.11
C CYS A 353 5.92 -8.71 19.64
N ALA A 354 4.82 -8.51 20.38
CA ALA A 354 4.82 -8.53 21.83
C ALA A 354 5.28 -9.89 22.39
N TRP A 355 4.76 -10.99 21.84
CA TRP A 355 5.16 -12.36 22.19
C TRP A 355 6.63 -12.63 21.91
N ALA A 356 7.12 -12.19 20.75
CA ALA A 356 8.51 -12.37 20.33
C ALA A 356 9.49 -11.37 20.99
N HIS A 357 9.02 -10.52 21.90
CA HIS A 357 9.80 -9.42 22.50
C HIS A 357 10.46 -8.53 21.45
N ARG A 358 9.64 -8.09 20.49
CA ARG A 358 10.00 -7.28 19.33
C ARG A 358 8.95 -6.18 19.14
N ARG A 359 9.08 -5.41 18.06
CA ARG A 359 8.11 -4.39 17.65
C ARG A 359 8.01 -4.33 16.14
N LEU A 360 6.94 -3.72 15.63
CA LEU A 360 6.87 -3.30 14.24
C LEU A 360 7.85 -2.13 13.98
N PRO A 361 8.44 -2.02 12.77
CA PRO A 361 9.16 -0.82 12.37
C PRO A 361 8.19 0.37 12.28
N THR A 362 8.67 1.58 12.53
CA THR A 362 7.97 2.79 12.06
C THR A 362 8.12 2.90 10.53
N GLU A 363 7.24 3.64 9.86
CA GLU A 363 7.38 3.88 8.42
C GLU A 363 8.71 4.54 8.04
N ALA A 364 9.28 5.36 8.93
CA ALA A 364 10.58 5.99 8.74
C ALA A 364 11.74 4.99 8.81
N GLU A 365 11.71 4.08 9.79
CA GLU A 365 12.69 3.00 9.90
C GLU A 365 12.59 2.05 8.70
N TRP A 366 11.37 1.75 8.25
CA TRP A 366 11.14 0.94 7.08
C TRP A 366 11.73 1.58 5.81
N GLU A 367 11.44 2.87 5.57
CA GLU A 367 11.94 3.59 4.40
C GLU A 367 13.47 3.76 4.43
N ALA A 368 14.05 3.99 5.61
CA ALA A 368 15.49 4.04 5.80
C ALA A 368 16.18 2.69 5.52
N ALA A 369 15.58 1.58 5.95
CA ALA A 369 16.06 0.23 5.65
C ALA A 369 15.89 -0.13 4.16
N CYS A 370 14.90 0.45 3.49
CA CYS A 370 14.59 0.25 2.07
C CYS A 370 15.54 1.04 1.16
N CYS A 371 15.55 2.37 1.26
CA CYS A 371 16.23 3.27 0.32
C CYS A 371 17.32 4.15 0.95
N GLY A 372 17.56 4.03 2.26
CA GLY A 372 18.68 4.69 2.93
C GLY A 372 20.03 4.11 2.52
N ALA A 373 21.10 4.82 2.85
CA ALA A 373 22.48 4.43 2.57
C ALA A 373 23.42 4.90 3.69
N PRO A 374 24.61 4.30 3.84
CA PRO A 374 25.61 4.79 4.78
C PRO A 374 26.15 6.17 4.36
N TRP A 375 26.35 7.05 5.32
CA TRP A 375 27.05 8.31 5.17
C TRP A 375 28.56 8.11 5.41
N PRO A 376 29.47 8.97 4.89
CA PRO A 376 30.91 8.79 5.05
C PRO A 376 31.42 8.69 6.50
N ASP A 377 30.69 9.24 7.46
CA ASP A 377 31.01 9.16 8.90
C ASP A 377 30.43 7.90 9.60
N GLY A 378 29.79 7.00 8.85
CA GLY A 378 29.15 5.79 9.34
C GLY A 378 27.71 5.97 9.84
N SER A 379 27.17 7.20 9.83
CA SER A 379 25.75 7.45 10.14
C SER A 379 24.83 7.12 8.96
N LEU A 380 23.52 7.24 9.16
CA LEU A 380 22.54 7.14 8.06
C LEU A 380 22.60 8.42 7.20
N ALA A 381 22.71 8.25 5.87
CA ALA A 381 22.65 9.35 4.93
C ALA A 381 21.35 10.15 5.09
N PRO A 382 21.39 11.50 5.06
CA PRO A 382 20.18 12.30 5.23
C PRO A 382 19.10 12.05 4.19
N HIS A 383 19.48 11.90 2.94
CA HIS A 383 18.55 11.67 1.84
C HIS A 383 18.67 10.24 1.32
N LYS A 384 17.55 9.73 0.80
CA LYS A 384 17.53 8.47 0.05
C LYS A 384 18.49 8.55 -1.13
N ALA A 385 19.19 7.44 -1.40
CA ALA A 385 20.14 7.36 -2.51
C ALA A 385 19.52 6.79 -3.79
N ARG A 386 18.28 6.28 -3.72
CA ARG A 386 17.65 5.41 -4.72
C ARG A 386 16.13 5.36 -4.56
N SER A 387 15.43 5.02 -5.62
CA SER A 387 13.96 4.88 -5.66
C SER A 387 13.47 3.50 -5.19
N PHE A 388 14.31 2.48 -5.32
CA PHE A 388 14.08 1.10 -4.88
C PHE A 388 15.28 0.56 -4.10
N PRO A 389 15.16 -0.52 -3.33
CA PRO A 389 16.27 -1.12 -2.58
C PRO A 389 17.52 -1.38 -3.42
N TRP A 390 17.33 -1.87 -4.65
CA TRP A 390 18.38 -2.25 -5.59
C TRP A 390 18.89 -1.11 -6.48
N GLY A 391 18.23 0.05 -6.53
CA GLY A 391 18.59 1.17 -7.41
C GLY A 391 17.38 1.93 -7.96
N ASP A 392 17.52 2.51 -9.14
CA ASP A 392 16.45 3.29 -9.80
C ASP A 392 15.74 2.54 -10.94
N GLU A 393 16.24 1.35 -11.30
CA GLU A 393 15.62 0.51 -12.32
C GLU A 393 14.25 -0.03 -11.87
N PRO A 394 13.25 -0.10 -12.77
CA PRO A 394 11.94 -0.69 -12.48
C PRO A 394 12.03 -2.12 -11.92
N PRO A 395 11.00 -2.59 -11.19
CA PRO A 395 10.93 -3.96 -10.71
C PRO A 395 11.02 -4.97 -11.86
N SER A 396 11.75 -6.07 -11.62
CA SER A 396 11.89 -7.18 -12.55
C SER A 396 11.68 -8.50 -11.82
N ASP A 397 11.62 -9.60 -12.56
CA ASP A 397 11.52 -10.95 -11.99
C ASP A 397 12.71 -11.37 -11.14
N ALA A 398 13.85 -10.69 -11.26
CA ALA A 398 15.02 -10.93 -10.43
C ALA A 398 15.00 -10.11 -9.12
N THR A 399 14.28 -8.99 -9.08
CA THR A 399 14.37 -8.01 -7.99
C THR A 399 13.13 -7.94 -7.10
N ALA A 400 11.92 -8.19 -7.63
CA ALA A 400 10.72 -8.16 -6.82
C ALA A 400 9.57 -9.03 -7.36
N ASN A 401 8.81 -9.60 -6.44
CA ASN A 401 7.56 -10.30 -6.72
C ASN A 401 6.39 -9.31 -6.67
N CYS A 402 6.05 -8.68 -7.79
CA CYS A 402 4.97 -7.70 -7.92
C CYS A 402 4.47 -7.65 -9.37
N GLY A 403 3.63 -6.67 -9.71
CA GLY A 403 3.24 -6.41 -11.09
C GLY A 403 2.30 -7.46 -11.67
N LEU A 404 1.54 -8.16 -10.82
CA LEU A 404 0.62 -9.22 -11.20
C LEU A 404 1.30 -10.37 -11.96
N ARG A 405 2.61 -10.59 -11.78
CA ARG A 405 3.37 -11.59 -12.56
C ARG A 405 3.16 -13.01 -12.06
N ARG A 406 3.05 -13.21 -10.75
CA ARG A 406 2.96 -14.52 -10.11
C ARG A 406 1.75 -14.58 -9.19
N ALA A 407 0.95 -15.61 -9.29
CA ALA A 407 -0.18 -15.84 -8.40
C ALA A 407 0.25 -16.43 -7.04
N SER A 408 1.41 -16.07 -6.51
CA SER A 408 1.98 -16.73 -5.32
C SER A 408 2.96 -15.82 -4.61
N LEU A 409 3.12 -16.06 -3.30
CA LEU A 409 4.21 -15.51 -2.51
C LEU A 409 5.49 -16.30 -2.76
N LEU A 410 6.64 -15.63 -2.65
CA LEU A 410 7.94 -16.29 -2.72
C LEU A 410 8.50 -16.54 -1.33
N ASP A 411 9.40 -17.51 -1.22
CA ASP A 411 10.11 -17.77 0.03
C ASP A 411 10.92 -16.53 0.41
N VAL A 412 11.07 -16.25 1.70
CA VAL A 412 11.65 -14.98 2.17
C VAL A 412 13.12 -14.78 1.82
N ASP A 413 13.81 -15.82 1.38
CA ASP A 413 15.20 -15.79 0.94
C ASP A 413 15.38 -15.79 -0.59
N ASP A 414 14.29 -15.76 -1.36
CA ASP A 414 14.29 -15.59 -2.81
C ASP A 414 14.57 -14.12 -3.22
N LEU A 415 14.98 -13.95 -4.48
CA LEU A 415 15.24 -12.65 -5.13
C LEU A 415 16.33 -11.78 -4.47
N PRO A 416 17.55 -12.31 -4.22
CA PRO A 416 18.61 -11.55 -3.54
C PRO A 416 19.10 -10.32 -4.34
N ALA A 417 18.82 -10.24 -5.65
CA ALA A 417 19.11 -9.04 -6.43
C ALA A 417 18.21 -7.85 -6.06
N GLY A 418 17.13 -8.10 -5.30
CA GLY A 418 16.23 -7.09 -4.75
C GLY A 418 16.61 -6.59 -3.35
N ASP A 419 17.72 -7.07 -2.77
CA ASP A 419 18.12 -6.69 -1.42
C ASP A 419 18.53 -5.21 -1.35
N SER A 420 18.22 -4.54 -0.23
CA SER A 420 18.71 -3.19 0.03
C SER A 420 20.23 -3.17 0.25
N CYS A 421 20.86 -1.99 0.26
CA CYS A 421 22.31 -1.92 0.55
C CYS A 421 22.70 -2.41 1.95
N TRP A 422 21.71 -2.55 2.84
CA TRP A 422 21.89 -3.09 4.17
C TRP A 422 21.72 -4.62 4.21
N GLY A 423 21.30 -5.24 3.11
CA GLY A 423 20.99 -6.67 3.02
C GLY A 423 19.57 -7.01 3.47
N VAL A 424 18.66 -6.03 3.61
CA VAL A 424 17.25 -6.28 3.94
C VAL A 424 16.51 -6.69 2.68
N ARG A 425 15.82 -7.82 2.75
CA ARG A 425 15.26 -8.54 1.59
C ARG A 425 13.80 -8.21 1.34
N GLN A 426 13.42 -8.31 0.07
CA GLN A 426 12.02 -8.30 -0.39
C GLN A 426 11.20 -7.12 0.19
N MET A 427 11.82 -5.94 0.31
CA MET A 427 11.12 -4.74 0.80
C MET A 427 10.15 -4.17 -0.24
N ILE A 428 10.20 -4.63 -1.49
CA ILE A 428 9.24 -4.27 -2.53
C ILE A 428 8.60 -5.56 -3.06
N GLY A 429 7.28 -5.60 -3.08
CA GLY A 429 6.50 -6.76 -3.47
C GLY A 429 6.43 -7.86 -2.41
N ASN A 430 6.01 -9.06 -2.84
CA ASN A 430 5.64 -10.21 -2.01
C ASN A 430 4.40 -9.91 -1.16
N VAL A 431 4.55 -9.20 -0.04
CA VAL A 431 3.45 -8.79 0.85
C VAL A 431 3.56 -7.31 1.20
N TRP A 432 2.42 -6.65 1.34
CA TRP A 432 2.40 -5.37 2.08
C TRP A 432 2.92 -5.60 3.49
N GLU A 433 3.61 -4.62 4.06
CA GLU A 433 4.16 -4.74 5.41
C GLU A 433 3.56 -3.71 6.37
N TRP A 434 2.92 -4.18 7.43
CA TRP A 434 2.46 -3.33 8.52
C TRP A 434 3.63 -2.59 9.18
N THR A 435 3.40 -1.30 9.46
CA THR A 435 4.29 -0.47 10.29
C THR A 435 3.57 -0.03 11.56
N ALA A 436 4.31 0.32 12.60
CA ALA A 436 3.76 0.87 13.84
C ALA A 436 3.07 2.24 13.64
N THR A 437 3.36 2.91 12.52
CA THR A 437 2.94 4.29 12.28
C THR A 437 1.45 4.39 11.97
N THR A 438 0.74 5.24 12.72
CA THR A 438 -0.60 5.70 12.36
C THR A 438 -0.50 6.64 11.16
N PHE A 439 -1.36 6.45 10.16
CA PHE A 439 -1.34 7.27 8.96
C PHE A 439 -1.75 8.71 9.30
N TYR A 440 -0.82 9.63 9.16
CA TYR A 440 -0.99 11.06 9.38
C TYR A 440 -0.35 11.84 8.21
N PRO A 441 -0.78 13.09 7.99
CA PRO A 441 -0.18 13.95 6.98
C PRO A 441 1.27 14.26 7.34
N PHE A 442 2.12 14.36 6.32
CA PHE A 442 3.46 14.91 6.50
C PHE A 442 3.41 16.43 6.76
N PRO A 443 4.46 17.01 7.37
CA PRO A 443 4.57 18.45 7.53
C PRO A 443 4.41 19.18 6.20
N GLY A 444 3.50 20.15 6.15
CA GLY A 444 3.22 20.90 4.93
C GLY A 444 2.31 20.19 3.93
N TYR A 445 1.60 19.13 4.34
CA TYR A 445 0.61 18.45 3.51
C TYR A 445 -0.36 19.44 2.85
N VAL A 446 -0.48 19.30 1.53
CA VAL A 446 -1.48 19.95 0.70
C VAL A 446 -2.19 18.86 -0.07
N MET A 447 -3.51 18.84 0.05
CA MET A 447 -4.38 17.89 -0.63
C MET A 447 -4.31 18.10 -2.15
N ASP A 448 -4.17 17.00 -2.90
CA ASP A 448 -4.18 17.05 -4.37
C ASP A 448 -5.63 17.20 -4.90
N PHE A 449 -5.78 17.83 -6.08
CA PHE A 449 -7.02 17.89 -6.85
C PHE A 449 -6.95 16.94 -8.07
N PRO A 450 -8.06 16.37 -8.58
CA PRO A 450 -9.45 16.46 -8.10
C PRO A 450 -9.83 15.45 -7.02
N TYR A 451 -9.00 14.42 -6.77
CA TYR A 451 -9.37 13.34 -5.85
C TYR A 451 -9.00 13.66 -4.39
N ARG A 452 -9.77 14.59 -3.83
CA ARG A 452 -9.58 15.18 -2.49
C ARG A 452 -9.60 14.14 -1.37
N GLU A 453 -10.36 13.08 -1.59
CA GLU A 453 -10.64 12.05 -0.61
C GLU A 453 -9.60 10.93 -0.59
N GLN A 454 -8.53 11.03 -1.40
CA GLN A 454 -7.53 9.98 -1.47
C GLN A 454 -6.82 9.75 -0.15
N SER A 455 -6.36 10.81 0.55
CA SER A 455 -5.58 10.65 1.78
C SER A 455 -6.26 11.22 3.02
N ALA A 456 -6.74 12.47 2.96
CA ALA A 456 -7.20 13.22 4.13
C ALA A 456 -8.25 12.51 5.01
N PRO A 457 -9.28 11.85 4.46
CA PRO A 457 -10.30 11.18 5.26
C PRO A 457 -9.78 10.01 6.13
N TRP A 458 -8.62 9.46 5.78
CA TRP A 458 -8.07 8.26 6.40
C TRP A 458 -7.10 8.56 7.55
N PHE A 459 -6.70 9.83 7.69
CA PHE A 459 -5.73 10.23 8.72
C PHE A 459 -6.25 9.96 10.14
N GLY A 460 -5.39 9.36 10.97
CA GLY A 460 -5.69 9.02 12.36
C GLY A 460 -6.48 7.73 12.58
N PHE A 461 -7.07 7.16 11.53
CA PHE A 461 -7.91 5.95 11.61
C PHE A 461 -7.22 4.69 11.08
N THR A 462 -6.23 4.86 10.20
CA THR A 462 -5.54 3.75 9.53
C THR A 462 -4.07 3.64 9.95
N LYS A 463 -3.49 2.47 9.68
CA LYS A 463 -2.06 2.19 9.87
C LYS A 463 -1.36 2.17 8.53
N VAL A 464 -0.13 2.66 8.51
CA VAL A 464 0.69 2.70 7.30
C VAL A 464 1.18 1.29 6.96
N ALA A 465 1.01 0.91 5.70
CA ALA A 465 1.58 -0.28 5.11
C ALA A 465 2.51 0.10 3.95
N ARG A 466 3.61 -0.64 3.78
CA ARG A 466 4.67 -0.31 2.81
C ARG A 466 5.02 -1.50 1.92
N GLY A 467 5.72 -1.24 0.82
CA GLY A 467 6.35 -2.25 -0.02
C GLY A 467 5.53 -2.80 -1.19
N GLY A 468 4.21 -2.87 -1.08
CA GLY A 468 3.38 -3.55 -2.07
C GLY A 468 3.37 -5.06 -1.92
N CYS A 469 2.40 -5.73 -2.52
CA CYS A 469 2.34 -7.19 -2.57
C CYS A 469 2.56 -7.72 -4.00
N PHE A 470 2.50 -9.05 -4.15
CA PHE A 470 2.61 -9.73 -5.45
C PHE A 470 1.59 -9.23 -6.50
N ALA A 471 0.42 -8.78 -6.05
CA ALA A 471 -0.65 -8.27 -6.89
C ALA A 471 -0.57 -6.75 -7.12
N THR A 472 0.31 -6.01 -6.42
CA THR A 472 0.43 -4.57 -6.59
C THR A 472 1.14 -4.24 -7.91
N PRO A 473 0.56 -3.39 -8.77
CA PRO A 473 1.16 -3.03 -10.06
C PRO A 473 2.47 -2.23 -9.94
N ASP A 474 3.46 -2.54 -10.78
CA ASP A 474 4.80 -1.96 -10.73
C ASP A 474 4.81 -0.42 -10.88
N LEU A 475 3.83 0.11 -11.61
CA LEU A 475 3.69 1.54 -11.90
C LEU A 475 3.60 2.39 -10.62
N ILE A 476 3.06 1.80 -9.55
CA ILE A 476 2.76 2.48 -8.28
C ILE A 476 3.91 2.31 -7.29
N LEU A 477 4.75 1.29 -7.47
CA LEU A 477 5.74 0.91 -6.48
C LEU A 477 6.96 1.85 -6.47
N ARG A 478 7.30 2.27 -5.25
CA ARG A 478 8.52 2.98 -4.86
C ARG A 478 8.83 2.70 -3.39
N GLY A 479 10.09 2.89 -3.01
CA GLY A 479 10.50 2.82 -1.61
C GLY A 479 9.83 3.85 -0.70
N ASP A 480 9.33 4.96 -1.23
CA ASP A 480 8.61 6.02 -0.50
C ASP A 480 7.07 5.92 -0.62
N TYR A 481 6.54 4.94 -1.36
CA TYR A 481 5.09 4.80 -1.58
C TYR A 481 4.34 4.43 -0.30
N ARG A 482 3.35 5.24 0.09
CA ARG A 482 2.57 5.02 1.32
C ARG A 482 1.20 4.45 0.99
N SER A 483 0.95 3.22 1.44
CA SER A 483 -0.40 2.68 1.55
C SER A 483 -0.89 2.76 3.00
N PHE A 484 -2.18 2.61 3.20
CA PHE A 484 -2.79 2.63 4.51
C PHE A 484 -4.04 1.74 4.55
N TYR A 485 -4.23 1.07 5.68
CA TYR A 485 -5.38 0.18 5.88
C TYR A 485 -5.91 0.33 7.30
N HIS A 486 -7.22 0.16 7.46
CA HIS A 486 -7.84 0.17 8.78
C HIS A 486 -7.39 -1.09 9.54
N PRO A 487 -6.98 -0.98 10.82
CA PRO A 487 -6.35 -2.10 11.54
C PRO A 487 -7.29 -3.30 11.76
N ASN A 488 -8.61 -3.06 11.73
CA ASN A 488 -9.63 -4.10 11.88
C ASN A 488 -10.07 -4.76 10.56
N GLU A 489 -9.73 -4.16 9.41
CA GLU A 489 -10.30 -4.54 8.12
C GLU A 489 -9.24 -5.08 7.17
N ARG A 490 -9.70 -5.58 6.01
CA ARG A 490 -8.89 -6.01 4.87
C ARG A 490 -8.08 -7.32 5.03
N PRO A 491 -8.61 -8.41 5.63
CA PRO A 491 -7.89 -9.68 5.63
C PRO A 491 -7.66 -10.25 4.22
N GLU A 492 -8.45 -9.82 3.23
CA GLU A 492 -8.29 -10.25 1.85
C GLU A 492 -6.97 -9.80 1.23
N LEU A 493 -6.40 -8.68 1.66
CA LEU A 493 -5.16 -8.16 1.13
C LEU A 493 -3.98 -8.97 1.66
N ALA A 494 -2.98 -9.23 0.81
CA ALA A 494 -1.75 -9.90 1.19
C ALA A 494 -0.85 -8.96 2.03
N VAL A 495 -1.27 -8.69 3.27
CA VAL A 495 -0.52 -7.92 4.26
C VAL A 495 0.13 -8.86 5.26
N GLY A 496 1.44 -8.74 5.39
CA GLY A 496 2.30 -9.36 6.40
C GLY A 496 3.02 -8.29 7.21
N PHE A 497 4.17 -8.66 7.77
CA PHE A 497 4.99 -7.72 8.52
C PHE A 497 6.42 -8.25 8.71
N ARG A 498 7.33 -7.32 8.99
CA ARG A 498 8.64 -7.61 9.57
C ARG A 498 8.77 -6.94 10.92
N THR A 499 9.83 -7.30 11.64
CA THR A 499 10.01 -6.85 13.01
C THR A 499 11.32 -6.08 13.18
N CYS A 500 11.34 -5.19 14.15
CA CYS A 500 12.55 -4.61 14.70
C CYS A 500 12.86 -5.23 16.05
N GLY A 501 14.15 -5.41 16.34
CA GLY A 501 14.65 -5.78 17.66
C GLY A 501 14.31 -4.71 18.70
N GLU A 502 14.32 -5.11 19.98
CA GLU A 502 14.08 -4.19 21.09
C GLU A 502 15.08 -3.03 21.11
N TYR A 503 14.63 -1.89 21.64
CA TYR A 503 15.55 -0.83 22.03
C TYR A 503 16.57 -1.41 23.03
N PRO A 504 17.88 -1.12 22.86
CA PRO A 504 18.92 -1.65 23.75
C PRO A 504 18.64 -1.42 25.24
N ILE A 505 17.95 -0.32 25.60
CA ILE A 505 17.59 0.00 26.98
C ILE A 505 16.52 -0.92 27.57
N LEU A 506 15.52 -1.34 26.78
CA LEU A 506 14.47 -2.27 27.22
C LEU A 506 15.03 -3.69 27.35
N ALA A 507 15.88 -4.08 26.40
CA ALA A 507 16.65 -5.32 26.49
C ALA A 507 17.60 -5.31 27.71
N ALA A 508 18.26 -4.18 28.01
CA ALA A 508 19.17 -4.03 29.14
C ALA A 508 18.46 -4.05 30.51
N ILE A 509 17.25 -3.46 30.60
CA ILE A 509 16.39 -3.50 31.79
C ILE A 509 15.92 -4.93 32.07
N ARG A 510 15.50 -5.67 31.03
CA ARG A 510 15.01 -7.05 31.16
C ARG A 510 16.10 -8.07 31.44
N THR A 511 17.29 -7.89 30.87
CA THR A 511 18.44 -8.80 31.08
C THR A 511 19.18 -8.55 32.39
N GLY A 512 18.77 -7.57 33.20
CA GLY A 512 19.38 -7.29 34.50
C GLY A 512 20.85 -6.83 34.41
N SER A 513 21.29 -6.36 33.23
CA SER A 513 22.64 -5.79 33.07
C SER A 513 22.82 -4.58 33.99
N ALA A 514 24.06 -4.18 34.30
CA ALA A 514 24.37 -3.09 35.25
C ALA A 514 23.61 -1.76 34.98
N LEU A 515 23.09 -1.55 33.77
CA LEU A 515 22.20 -0.44 33.43
C LEU A 515 20.83 -0.51 34.14
N ALA A 516 20.28 -1.71 34.38
CA ALA A 516 19.03 -1.92 35.11
C ALA A 516 19.13 -1.43 36.56
N GLN A 517 20.28 -1.61 37.23
CA GLN A 517 20.52 -1.05 38.57
C GLN A 517 20.58 0.48 38.55
N TYR A 518 21.06 1.09 37.46
CA TYR A 518 21.13 2.55 37.34
C TYR A 518 19.76 3.20 37.05
N VAL A 519 18.91 2.52 36.27
CA VAL A 519 17.54 2.96 35.92
C VAL A 519 16.59 2.75 37.10
N HIS A 520 16.68 1.63 37.83
CA HIS A 520 15.83 1.36 39.00
C HIS A 520 16.06 2.38 40.14
N VAL A 521 17.29 2.89 40.28
CA VAL A 521 17.65 3.85 41.33
C VAL A 521 17.31 5.30 40.95
N ASN A 522 17.30 5.66 39.65
CA ASN A 522 17.10 7.07 39.23
C ASN A 522 15.70 7.41 38.68
N LEU A 523 14.91 6.45 38.19
CA LEU A 523 13.54 6.72 37.75
C LEU A 523 12.52 6.67 38.90
N ILE A 524 12.75 5.84 39.92
CA ILE A 524 11.91 5.84 41.12
C ILE A 524 12.08 7.16 41.90
N TRP A 525 13.30 7.70 41.96
CA TRP A 525 13.55 9.02 42.57
C TRP A 525 12.93 10.21 41.80
N LYS A 526 12.73 10.10 40.48
CA LYS A 526 12.07 11.16 39.69
C LYS A 526 10.55 11.04 39.62
N MET A 527 9.96 9.87 39.83
CA MET A 527 8.50 9.73 39.91
C MET A 527 7.94 10.14 41.28
N ASP A 528 8.66 9.90 42.38
CA ASP A 528 8.22 10.35 43.71
C ASP A 528 8.25 11.88 43.85
N HIS A 529 9.17 12.56 43.16
CA HIS A 529 9.20 14.03 43.12
C HIS A 529 8.14 14.66 42.19
N LEU A 530 7.60 13.92 41.21
CA LEU A 530 6.50 14.40 40.37
C LEU A 530 5.12 14.19 41.02
N ILE A 531 5.00 13.22 41.91
CA ILE A 531 3.75 12.98 42.67
C ILE A 531 3.65 13.91 43.89
N LEU A 532 4.78 14.30 44.50
CA LEU A 532 4.76 15.24 45.63
C LEU A 532 4.65 16.73 45.22
N SER A 533 4.83 17.08 43.94
CA SER A 533 4.64 18.46 43.45
C SER A 533 3.20 18.82 43.08
N PHE A 534 2.27 17.85 43.10
CA PHE A 534 0.83 18.09 42.85
C PHE A 534 -0.03 18.09 44.12
N ALA A 535 0.54 17.88 45.30
CA ALA A 535 -0.17 17.86 46.58
C ALA A 535 0.10 19.10 47.46
N ALA A 536 0.75 20.14 46.93
CA ALA A 536 0.99 21.41 47.63
C ALA A 536 0.65 22.60 46.72
N VAL A 537 -0.63 22.69 46.35
CA VAL A 537 -1.29 23.94 45.97
C VAL A 537 -2.64 23.93 46.67
N ASP A 538 -2.64 24.39 47.92
CA ASP A 538 -3.80 25.01 48.57
C ASP A 538 -3.96 26.44 48.01
#